data_AF-U6MQQ4-F1
#
_entry.id   AF-U6MQQ4-F1
#
_cell.length_a   1.000
_cell.length_b   1.000
_cell.length_c   1.000
_cell.angle_alpha   90.00
_cell.angle_beta   90.00
_cell.angle_gamma   90.00
#
_symmetry.space_group_name_H-M   'P 1'
#
loop_
_entity.id
_entity.type
_entity.pdbx_description
1 polymer ?
#
loop_
_entity_poly.entity_id
_entity_poly.type
_entity_poly.pdbx_seq_one_letter_code
_entity_poly.pdbx_strand_id
1 'polypeptide(L)'
;MRRWRDFSVYVVNCFDVALAENVFSAAAASPSSLVLKYLGKQIPETTEDQFVQRPFSADFLTKVFEETKFLPFVARCLYNRLVASNSKEEPCSVERAKNPNGCTPKRGGVALLSEVFAESQRACLAERLLEWRDIRARMADLERQAICPDEKIMAKAIEVSPLAS
;
A
#
# COMPACT_ATOMS: atom_id res chain seq x y z
N MET A 1 -0.08 -2.97 -2.13
CA MET A 1 -1.33 -3.55 -2.65
C MET A 1 -1.19 -5.05 -2.84
N ARG A 2 -2.00 -5.87 -2.14
CA ARG A 2 -2.08 -7.32 -2.41
C ARG A 2 -3.09 -7.56 -3.54
N ARG A 3 -2.63 -7.59 -4.79
CA ARG A 3 -3.42 -7.46 -6.03
C ARG A 3 -4.31 -8.65 -6.44
N TRP A 4 -4.34 -9.75 -5.69
CA TRP A 4 -4.97 -11.02 -6.13
C TRP A 4 -6.33 -11.30 -5.50
N ARG A 5 -6.77 -10.43 -4.57
CA ARG A 5 -7.89 -10.70 -3.67
C ARG A 5 -9.24 -10.67 -4.38
N ASP A 6 -9.40 -9.83 -5.40
CA ASP A 6 -10.75 -9.45 -5.86
C ASP A 6 -11.18 -10.21 -7.11
N PHE A 7 -10.25 -10.52 -8.01
CA PHE A 7 -10.58 -11.06 -9.35
C PHE A 7 -9.93 -12.40 -9.69
N SER A 8 -9.13 -12.99 -8.78
CA SER A 8 -8.39 -14.23 -9.04
C SER A 8 -7.56 -14.19 -10.34
N VAL A 9 -7.07 -13.01 -10.73
CA VAL A 9 -6.26 -12.80 -11.94
C VAL A 9 -4.81 -13.07 -11.63
N TYR A 10 -4.13 -13.83 -12.50
CA TYR A 10 -2.72 -14.13 -12.37
C TYR A 10 -1.80 -13.40 -13.35
N VAL A 11 -0.73 -12.80 -12.84
CA VAL A 11 0.30 -12.10 -13.64
C VAL A 11 1.59 -12.93 -13.65
N VAL A 12 1.98 -13.39 -14.83
CA VAL A 12 3.24 -14.08 -15.10
C VAL A 12 4.06 -13.22 -16.07
N ASN A 13 5.39 -13.20 -15.91
CA ASN A 13 6.30 -12.38 -16.72
C ASN A 13 6.02 -10.87 -16.62
N CYS A 14 5.98 -10.35 -15.38
CA CYS A 14 5.77 -8.93 -15.11
C CYS A 14 7.11 -8.17 -15.09
N PHE A 15 7.18 -7.04 -15.80
CA PHE A 15 8.24 -6.05 -15.64
C PHE A 15 7.72 -4.87 -14.82
N ASP A 16 8.19 -4.76 -13.58
CA ASP A 16 7.80 -3.66 -12.70
C ASP A 16 8.71 -2.44 -12.94
N VAL A 17 8.15 -1.41 -13.59
CA VAL A 17 8.87 -0.18 -13.94
C VAL A 17 9.30 0.63 -12.73
N ALA A 18 8.57 0.58 -11.62
CA ALA A 18 8.94 1.30 -10.41
C ALA A 18 10.13 0.63 -9.72
N LEU A 19 10.10 -0.72 -9.64
CA LEU A 19 11.25 -1.48 -9.14
C LEU A 19 12.48 -1.32 -10.03
N ALA A 20 12.30 -1.33 -11.35
CA ALA A 20 13.40 -1.11 -12.30
C ALA A 20 13.99 0.29 -12.16
N GLU A 21 13.17 1.33 -11.96
CA GLU A 21 13.66 2.69 -11.72
C GLU A 21 14.41 2.81 -10.39
N ASN A 22 13.97 2.08 -9.35
CA ASN A 22 14.62 2.09 -8.05
C ASN A 22 16.08 1.59 -8.09
N VAL A 23 16.46 0.83 -9.11
CA VAL A 23 17.87 0.43 -9.35
C VAL A 23 18.74 1.65 -9.68
N PHE A 24 18.18 2.66 -10.33
CA PHE A 24 18.91 3.85 -10.79
C PHE A 24 18.67 5.08 -9.91
N SER A 25 17.57 5.14 -9.18
CA SER A 25 17.19 6.29 -8.35
C SER A 25 16.57 5.83 -7.04
N ALA A 26 17.02 6.37 -5.91
CA ALA A 26 16.47 6.03 -4.59
C ALA A 26 15.07 6.63 -4.32
N ALA A 27 14.53 7.42 -5.24
CA ALA A 27 13.23 8.06 -5.08
C ALA A 27 12.10 7.10 -5.43
N ALA A 28 11.02 7.11 -4.65
CA ALA A 28 9.82 6.35 -4.94
C ALA A 28 9.23 6.78 -6.29
N ALA A 29 9.16 5.83 -7.24
CA ALA A 29 8.65 6.09 -8.59
C ALA A 29 7.13 5.83 -8.66
N SER A 30 6.34 6.91 -8.80
CA SER A 30 4.94 6.82 -9.23
C SER A 30 4.84 6.76 -10.77
N PRO A 31 3.78 6.17 -11.36
CA PRO A 31 3.59 6.17 -12.81
C PRO A 31 3.66 7.58 -13.44
N SER A 32 3.02 8.56 -12.81
CA SER A 32 3.01 9.96 -13.27
C SER A 32 4.41 10.58 -13.20
N SER A 33 5.18 10.27 -12.15
CA SER A 33 6.58 10.71 -12.03
C SER A 33 7.50 10.08 -13.08
N LEU A 34 7.26 8.82 -13.45
CA LEU A 34 8.01 8.12 -14.50
C LEU A 34 7.71 8.72 -15.87
N VAL A 35 6.45 9.02 -16.16
CA VAL A 35 6.07 9.68 -17.41
C VAL A 35 6.70 11.07 -17.49
N LEU A 36 6.69 11.84 -16.41
CA LEU A 36 7.36 13.13 -16.35
C LEU A 36 8.88 12.99 -16.59
N LYS A 37 9.53 12.02 -15.96
CA LYS A 37 10.98 11.83 -16.06
C LYS A 37 11.42 11.39 -17.45
N TYR A 38 10.72 10.44 -18.07
CA TYR A 38 11.14 9.82 -19.34
C TYR A 38 10.56 10.51 -20.57
N LEU A 39 9.40 11.19 -20.45
CA LEU A 39 8.74 11.85 -21.58
C LEU A 39 8.61 13.37 -21.41
N GLY A 40 9.00 13.93 -20.25
CA GLY A 40 8.86 15.37 -19.98
C GLY A 40 7.40 15.82 -19.84
N LYS A 41 6.44 14.89 -19.78
CA LYS A 41 5.02 15.20 -19.75
C LYS A 41 4.50 15.17 -18.32
N GLN A 42 3.98 16.29 -17.86
CA GLN A 42 3.34 16.39 -16.56
C GLN A 42 1.93 15.82 -16.63
N ILE A 43 1.66 14.80 -15.81
CA ILE A 43 0.32 14.25 -15.62
C ILE A 43 -0.06 14.45 -14.14
N PRO A 44 -1.21 15.06 -13.84
CA PRO A 44 -1.66 15.26 -12.47
C PRO A 44 -1.94 13.90 -11.80
N GLU A 45 -1.51 13.75 -10.55
CA GLU A 45 -1.71 12.51 -9.80
C GLU A 45 -3.20 12.22 -9.55
N THR A 46 -3.52 10.94 -9.60
CA THR A 46 -4.87 10.42 -9.38
C THR A 46 -5.05 10.05 -7.90
N THR A 47 -6.14 10.47 -7.28
CA THR A 47 -6.46 10.13 -5.88
C THR A 47 -7.38 8.91 -5.78
N GLU A 48 -7.30 8.16 -4.67
CA GLU A 48 -8.11 6.92 -4.48
C GLU A 48 -9.63 7.18 -4.54
N ASP A 49 -10.08 8.33 -4.02
CA ASP A 49 -11.50 8.71 -4.04
C ASP A 49 -12.09 8.77 -5.46
N GLN A 50 -11.28 9.16 -6.45
CA GLN A 50 -11.71 9.25 -7.84
C GLN A 50 -12.00 7.87 -8.46
N PHE A 51 -11.39 6.80 -7.95
CA PHE A 51 -11.65 5.43 -8.41
C PHE A 51 -12.98 4.87 -7.91
N VAL A 52 -13.53 5.43 -6.83
CA VAL A 52 -14.81 4.98 -6.24
C VAL A 52 -16.00 5.74 -6.81
N GLN A 53 -15.79 6.98 -7.25
CA GLN A 53 -16.85 7.83 -7.81
C GLN A 53 -17.47 7.24 -9.08
N ARG A 54 -18.80 7.33 -9.20
CA ARG A 54 -19.56 6.97 -10.40
C ARG A 54 -20.62 8.05 -10.68
N PRO A 55 -20.85 8.44 -11.95
CA PRO A 55 -20.09 8.05 -13.15
C PRO A 55 -18.66 8.62 -13.16
N PHE A 56 -17.78 8.04 -13.95
CA PHE A 56 -16.42 8.59 -14.12
C PHE A 56 -16.47 9.89 -14.92
N SER A 57 -15.68 10.88 -14.50
CA SER A 57 -15.50 12.11 -15.27
C SER A 57 -14.59 11.88 -16.49
N ALA A 58 -14.82 12.63 -17.57
CA ALA A 58 -14.01 12.54 -18.77
C ALA A 58 -12.53 12.88 -18.50
N ASP A 59 -12.28 13.87 -17.63
CA ASP A 59 -10.94 14.27 -17.23
C ASP A 59 -10.21 13.15 -16.49
N PHE A 60 -10.89 12.45 -15.59
CA PHE A 60 -10.32 11.31 -14.87
C PHE A 60 -9.93 10.16 -15.82
N LEU A 61 -10.83 9.79 -16.73
CA LEU A 61 -10.55 8.74 -17.71
C LEU A 61 -9.37 9.09 -18.61
N THR A 62 -9.30 10.36 -19.03
CA THR A 62 -8.17 10.85 -19.84
C THR A 62 -6.86 10.74 -19.08
N LYS A 63 -6.83 11.14 -17.80
CA LYS A 63 -5.63 11.00 -16.95
C LYS A 63 -5.18 9.55 -16.83
N VAL A 64 -6.06 8.64 -16.42
CA VAL A 64 -5.72 7.22 -16.25
C VAL A 64 -5.24 6.59 -17.56
N PHE A 65 -5.85 6.97 -18.68
CA PHE A 65 -5.40 6.51 -20.00
C PHE A 65 -4.01 7.03 -20.33
N GLU A 66 -3.73 8.31 -20.09
CA GLU A 66 -2.42 8.90 -20.34
C GLU A 66 -1.33 8.32 -19.44
N GLU A 67 -1.61 8.04 -18.17
CA GLU A 67 -0.64 7.42 -17.24
C GLU A 67 -0.23 6.02 -17.70
N THR A 68 -1.17 5.25 -18.24
CA THR A 68 -0.94 3.85 -18.65
C THR A 68 -0.41 3.72 -20.07
N LYS A 69 -0.79 4.62 -20.97
CA LYS A 69 -0.40 4.61 -22.39
C LYS A 69 1.10 4.53 -22.62
N PHE A 70 1.88 5.21 -21.77
CA PHE A 70 3.33 5.33 -21.96
C PHE A 70 4.16 4.32 -21.17
N LEU A 71 3.56 3.55 -20.25
CA LEU A 71 4.29 2.58 -19.43
C LEU A 71 5.07 1.53 -20.25
N PRO A 72 4.56 0.99 -21.38
CA PRO A 72 5.34 0.05 -22.19
C PRO A 72 6.60 0.67 -22.79
N PHE A 73 6.53 1.96 -23.17
CA PHE A 73 7.70 2.69 -23.68
C PHE A 73 8.73 2.90 -22.56
N VAL A 74 8.29 3.37 -21.40
CA VAL A 74 9.15 3.53 -20.22
C VAL A 74 9.79 2.20 -19.82
N ALA A 75 9.03 1.11 -19.82
CA ALA A 75 9.53 -0.23 -19.54
C ALA A 75 10.66 -0.64 -20.50
N ARG A 76 10.52 -0.37 -21.80
CA ARG A 76 11.56 -0.68 -22.79
C ARG A 76 12.82 0.15 -22.59
N CYS A 77 12.67 1.44 -22.28
CA CYS A 77 13.81 2.31 -21.96
C CYS A 77 14.57 1.81 -20.73
N LEU A 78 13.85 1.47 -19.66
CA LEU A 78 14.41 0.93 -18.43
C LEU A 78 15.09 -0.42 -18.65
N TYR A 79 14.45 -1.33 -19.39
CA TYR A 79 15.00 -2.63 -19.71
C TYR A 79 16.32 -2.51 -20.48
N ASN A 80 16.35 -1.71 -21.55
CA ASN A 80 17.57 -1.49 -22.33
C ASN A 80 18.69 -0.88 -21.48
N ARG A 81 18.34 0.03 -20.56
CA ARG A 81 19.29 0.63 -19.64
C ARG A 81 19.85 -0.38 -18.65
N LEU A 82 19.02 -1.27 -18.10
CA LEU A 82 19.44 -2.36 -17.23
C LEU A 82 20.39 -3.34 -17.94
N VAL A 83 20.06 -3.70 -19.18
CA VAL A 83 20.93 -4.57 -20.00
C VAL A 83 22.26 -3.88 -20.27
N ALA A 84 22.26 -2.58 -20.58
CA ALA A 84 23.48 -1.82 -20.81
C ALA A 84 24.34 -1.67 -19.54
N SER A 85 23.74 -1.46 -18.36
CA SER A 85 24.49 -1.39 -17.10
C SER A 85 25.11 -2.72 -16.69
N ASN A 86 24.44 -3.84 -16.99
CA ASN A 86 24.95 -5.19 -16.72
C ASN A 86 26.06 -5.63 -17.70
N SER A 87 26.37 -4.87 -18.75
CA SER A 87 27.49 -5.22 -19.65
C SER A 87 28.89 -5.07 -19.04
N LYS A 88 29.00 -4.68 -17.75
CA LYS A 88 30.26 -4.61 -16.99
C LYS A 88 30.43 -5.68 -15.92
N GLU A 89 29.42 -6.48 -15.61
CA GLU A 89 29.51 -7.61 -14.67
C GLU A 89 28.62 -8.76 -15.15
N GLU A 90 29.15 -9.99 -15.09
CA GLU A 90 28.49 -11.28 -15.37
C GLU A 90 26.99 -11.31 -14.97
N PRO A 91 26.15 -12.08 -15.69
CA PRO A 91 24.69 -12.02 -15.54
C PRO A 91 24.29 -12.42 -14.13
N CYS A 92 24.09 -11.40 -13.29
CA CYS A 92 23.60 -11.55 -11.95
C CYS A 92 22.21 -12.18 -12.06
N SER A 93 22.11 -13.42 -11.60
CA SER A 93 20.86 -14.12 -11.38
C SER A 93 19.93 -13.13 -10.71
N VAL A 94 18.85 -12.73 -11.38
CA VAL A 94 17.82 -11.90 -10.77
C VAL A 94 17.32 -12.71 -9.60
N GLU A 95 17.85 -12.44 -8.40
CA GLU A 95 17.33 -12.99 -7.17
C GLU A 95 15.85 -12.68 -7.22
N ARG A 96 15.06 -13.76 -7.28
CA ARG A 96 13.61 -13.70 -7.10
C ARG A 96 13.39 -12.73 -5.95
N ALA A 97 12.74 -11.61 -6.26
CA ALA A 97 12.32 -10.65 -5.26
C ALA A 97 11.84 -11.44 -4.05
N LYS A 98 12.57 -11.30 -2.93
CA LYS A 98 12.19 -11.91 -1.66
C LYS A 98 10.71 -11.69 -1.52
N ASN A 99 9.98 -12.80 -1.43
CA ASN A 99 8.54 -12.82 -1.41
C ASN A 99 8.05 -11.74 -0.44
N PRO A 100 7.39 -10.65 -0.89
CA PRO A 100 6.85 -9.65 0.04
C PRO A 100 5.70 -10.25 0.88
N ASN A 101 5.37 -11.53 0.67
CA ASN A 101 4.58 -12.35 1.59
C ASN A 101 5.26 -12.60 2.94
N GLY A 102 6.48 -12.11 3.14
CA GLY A 102 6.92 -11.64 4.46
C GLY A 102 6.06 -10.46 4.92
N CYS A 103 4.75 -10.67 5.04
CA CYS A 103 4.03 -10.04 6.12
C CYS A 103 4.63 -10.60 7.39
N THR A 104 5.78 -10.05 7.80
CA THR A 104 5.89 -9.73 9.22
C THR A 104 4.56 -9.06 9.53
N PRO A 105 3.71 -9.65 10.39
CA PRO A 105 2.57 -8.90 10.86
C PRO A 105 3.16 -7.57 11.31
N LYS A 106 2.80 -6.46 10.65
CA LYS A 106 3.01 -5.15 11.25
C LYS A 106 2.43 -5.35 12.63
N ARG A 107 3.28 -5.32 13.66
CA ARG A 107 2.92 -5.50 15.06
C ARG A 107 1.54 -4.89 15.20
N GLY A 108 0.51 -5.75 15.27
CA GLY A 108 -0.87 -5.29 15.22
C GLY A 108 -1.08 -4.35 16.39
N GLY A 109 -2.15 -3.55 16.39
CA GLY A 109 -2.45 -2.67 17.54
C GLY A 109 -2.28 -3.36 18.90
N VAL A 110 -2.52 -4.67 18.97
CA VAL A 110 -2.25 -5.57 20.11
C VAL A 110 -0.81 -5.51 20.66
N ALA A 111 0.22 -5.49 19.81
CA ALA A 111 1.61 -5.41 20.27
C ALA A 111 1.99 -4.00 20.77
N LEU A 112 1.40 -2.95 20.17
CA LEU A 112 1.49 -1.58 20.69
C LEU A 112 0.77 -1.44 22.03
N LEU A 113 -0.36 -2.12 22.21
CA LEU A 113 -1.13 -2.13 23.46
C LEU A 113 -0.38 -2.81 24.61
N SER A 114 0.38 -3.87 24.34
CA SER A 114 1.19 -4.55 25.36
C SER A 114 2.31 -3.70 25.94
N GLU A 115 2.82 -2.72 25.18
CA GLU A 115 3.81 -1.74 25.65
C GLU A 115 3.16 -0.56 26.39
N VAL A 116 1.89 -0.24 26.10
CA VAL A 116 1.18 0.92 26.66
C VAL A 116 0.41 0.59 27.95
N PHE A 117 -0.04 -0.65 28.12
CA PHE A 117 -0.83 -1.06 29.29
C PHE A 117 -0.14 -2.19 30.06
N ALA A 118 0.52 -1.84 31.17
CA ALA A 118 1.03 -2.82 32.14
C ALA A 118 -0.10 -3.48 32.97
N GLU A 119 -1.31 -2.93 32.95
CA GLU A 119 -2.49 -3.43 33.66
C GLU A 119 -3.34 -4.33 32.77
N SER A 120 -3.51 -5.58 33.19
CA SER A 120 -4.20 -6.65 32.45
C SER A 120 -5.64 -6.31 32.04
N GLN A 121 -6.33 -5.47 32.81
CA GLN A 121 -7.72 -5.10 32.53
C GLN A 121 -7.86 -4.12 31.36
N ARG A 122 -6.98 -3.12 31.26
CA ARG A 122 -7.00 -2.14 30.16
C ARG A 122 -6.59 -2.77 28.84
N ALA A 123 -5.59 -3.65 28.88
CA ALA A 123 -5.19 -4.46 27.72
C ALA A 123 -6.35 -5.34 27.23
N CYS A 124 -7.03 -6.06 28.14
CA CYS A 124 -8.18 -6.91 27.80
C CYS A 124 -9.36 -6.12 27.21
N LEU A 125 -9.67 -4.93 27.75
CA LEU A 125 -10.71 -4.07 27.19
C LEU A 125 -10.34 -3.58 25.78
N ALA A 126 -9.09 -3.13 25.60
CA ALA A 126 -8.60 -2.66 24.31
C ALA A 126 -8.64 -3.78 23.24
N GLU A 127 -8.25 -5.00 23.60
CA GLU A 127 -8.38 -6.18 22.73
C GLU A 127 -9.83 -6.43 22.31
N ARG A 128 -10.76 -6.47 23.27
CA ARG A 128 -12.20 -6.66 22.96
C ARG A 128 -12.76 -5.56 22.08
N LEU A 129 -12.35 -4.30 22.26
CA LEU A 129 -12.76 -3.18 21.42
C LEU A 129 -12.19 -3.29 20.00
N LEU A 130 -10.94 -3.75 19.87
CA LEU A 130 -10.32 -4.01 18.57
C LEU A 130 -11.02 -5.15 17.83
N GLU A 131 -11.36 -6.24 18.52
CA GLU A 131 -12.13 -7.35 17.95
C GLU A 131 -13.52 -6.92 17.51
N TRP A 132 -14.25 -6.20 18.37
CA TRP A 132 -15.55 -5.66 18.04
C TRP A 132 -15.49 -4.75 16.80
N ARG A 133 -14.47 -3.88 16.73
CA ARG A 133 -14.26 -3.01 15.56
C ARG A 133 -13.99 -3.84 14.30
N ASP A 134 -13.18 -4.88 14.38
CA ASP A 134 -12.88 -5.74 13.22
C ASP A 134 -14.14 -6.45 12.71
N ILE A 135 -14.97 -6.98 13.61
CA ILE A 135 -16.24 -7.62 13.25
C ILE A 135 -17.17 -6.60 12.58
N ARG A 136 -17.33 -5.41 13.17
CA ARG A 136 -18.19 -4.35 12.63
C ARG A 136 -17.70 -3.84 11.27
N ALA A 137 -16.39 -3.65 11.12
CA ALA A 137 -15.77 -3.23 9.86
C ALA A 137 -16.04 -4.25 8.74
N ARG A 138 -15.88 -5.55 9.02
CA ARG A 138 -16.19 -6.62 8.06
C ARG A 138 -17.68 -6.70 7.71
N MET A 139 -18.56 -6.52 8.70
CA MET A 139 -20.01 -6.55 8.47
C MET A 139 -20.51 -5.38 7.63
N ALA A 140 -19.91 -4.19 7.82
CA ALA A 140 -20.30 -2.97 7.11
C ALA A 140 -19.55 -2.79 5.78
N ASP A 141 -18.57 -3.65 5.48
CA ASP A 141 -17.62 -3.49 4.37
C ASP A 141 -16.93 -2.11 4.37
N LEU A 142 -16.49 -1.69 5.57
CA LEU A 142 -15.82 -0.41 5.78
C LEU A 142 -14.43 -0.63 6.37
N GLU A 143 -13.57 0.37 6.21
CA GLU A 143 -12.29 0.40 6.89
C GLU A 143 -12.49 0.51 8.41
N ARG A 144 -11.58 -0.13 9.17
CA ARG A 144 -11.63 -0.11 10.65
C ARG A 144 -11.67 1.31 11.21
N GLN A 145 -10.88 2.22 10.64
CA GLN A 145 -10.79 3.61 11.09
C GLN A 145 -12.11 4.38 10.90
N ALA A 146 -12.92 4.02 9.90
CA ALA A 146 -14.24 4.60 9.69
C ALA A 146 -15.25 4.17 10.77
N ILE A 147 -15.11 2.96 11.33
CA ILE A 147 -15.94 2.49 12.45
C ILE A 147 -15.53 3.17 13.76
N CYS A 148 -14.24 3.09 14.11
CA CYS A 148 -13.70 3.74 15.29
C CYS A 148 -12.18 3.94 15.14
N PRO A 149 -11.66 5.18 15.22
CA PRO A 149 -10.23 5.44 15.17
C PRO A 149 -9.53 4.90 16.42
N ASP A 150 -8.24 4.58 16.27
CA ASP A 150 -7.43 3.99 17.35
C ASP A 150 -7.41 4.89 18.60
N GLU A 151 -7.33 6.22 18.41
CA GLU A 151 -7.33 7.21 19.50
C GLU A 151 -8.54 7.08 20.44
N LYS A 152 -9.73 6.82 19.89
CA LYS A 152 -10.95 6.67 20.70
C LYS A 152 -10.98 5.35 21.47
N ILE A 153 -10.43 4.29 20.89
CA ILE A 153 -10.28 2.99 21.57
C ILE A 153 -9.32 3.12 22.74
N MET A 154 -8.18 3.79 22.51
CA MET A 154 -7.18 4.06 23.54
C MET A 154 -7.75 4.92 24.66
N ALA A 155 -8.43 6.02 24.33
CA ALA A 155 -9.09 6.88 25.31
C ALA A 155 -10.09 6.10 26.16
N LYS A 156 -10.90 5.23 25.54
CA LYS A 156 -11.88 4.42 26.26
C LYS A 156 -11.24 3.35 27.16
N ALA A 157 -10.13 2.77 26.74
CA ALA A 157 -9.37 1.82 27.55
C ALA A 157 -8.71 2.48 28.77
N ILE A 158 -8.38 3.78 28.69
CA ILE A 158 -7.82 4.56 29.80
C ILE A 158 -8.91 5.04 30.76
N GLU A 159 -10.07 5.47 30.24
CA GLU A 159 -11.20 5.98 31.03
C GLU A 159 -11.78 4.95 31.99
N VAL A 160 -11.76 3.67 31.63
CA VAL A 160 -12.20 2.57 32.50
C VAL A 160 -11.10 2.25 33.51
N SER A 161 -10.72 3.24 34.32
CA SER A 161 -10.14 2.98 35.64
C SER A 161 -11.27 2.54 36.56
N PRO A 162 -11.06 1.56 37.46
CA PRO A 162 -12.04 1.27 38.48
C PRO A 162 -12.20 2.53 39.35
N LEU A 163 -13.43 2.99 39.50
CA LEU A 163 -13.86 3.71 40.70
C LEU A 163 -13.57 2.78 41.88
N ALA A 164 -12.36 2.90 42.42
CA ALA A 164 -11.99 2.32 43.70
C ALA A 164 -12.48 3.26 44.80
N SER A 165 -13.71 3.03 45.25
CA SER A 165 -14.20 3.18 46.62
C SER A 165 -15.69 2.86 46.67
#